data_AF-A0A0K8R591-F1
#
_entry.id   AF-A0A0K8R591-F1
#
_cell.length_a   1.000
_cell.length_b   1.000
_cell.length_c   1.000
_cell.angle_alpha   90.00
_cell.angle_beta   90.00
_cell.angle_gamma   90.00
#
_symmetry.space_group_name_H-M   'P 1'
#
loop_
_entity.id
_entity.type
_entity.pdbx_description
1 polymer ?
#
loop_
_entity_poly.entity_id
_entity_poly.type
_entity_poly.pdbx_seq_one_letter_code
_entity_poly.pdbx_strand_id
1 'polypeptide(L)'
;MANSMKITGLLSFIMRATSLIMVMFLLLAICKPTVAGVAIKGADNLAPHCEQKIKDLCKNKTLGELEEVTVTPRDCEAICTYRPLGPDTVEVEDMLLRNRQYEKVTLPDGMPCAFLAKCDNGNCICKSCNEDKRKTKTKFNLRNTEVPSP
;
A
#
# COMPACT_ATOMS: atom_id res chain seq x y z
N MET A 1 -41.14 54.50 -7.50
CA MET A 1 -39.71 54.39 -7.14
C MET A 1 -39.52 53.24 -6.13
N ALA A 2 -39.62 51.97 -6.57
CA ALA A 2 -39.46 50.82 -5.66
C ALA A 2 -38.80 49.59 -6.33
N ASN A 3 -38.32 49.73 -7.57
CA ASN A 3 -37.73 48.63 -8.35
C ASN A 3 -36.19 48.73 -8.47
N SER A 4 -35.57 49.84 -8.06
CA SER A 4 -34.12 50.05 -8.20
C SER A 4 -33.32 49.55 -6.97
N MET A 5 -33.90 49.64 -5.77
CA MET A 5 -33.18 49.32 -4.52
C MET A 5 -32.98 47.81 -4.27
N LYS A 6 -33.78 46.95 -4.92
CA LYS A 6 -33.67 45.48 -4.81
C LYS A 6 -32.61 44.89 -5.76
N ILE A 7 -32.41 45.50 -6.93
CA ILE A 7 -31.53 44.98 -7.98
C ILE A 7 -30.06 45.20 -7.61
N THR A 8 -29.71 46.35 -7.01
CA THR A 8 -28.33 46.67 -6.61
C THR A 8 -27.83 45.78 -5.48
N GLY A 9 -28.70 45.45 -4.52
CA GLY A 9 -28.39 44.50 -3.45
C GLY A 9 -28.14 43.10 -4.01
N LEU A 10 -29.05 42.62 -4.88
CA LEU A 10 -28.92 41.31 -5.52
C LEU A 10 -27.64 41.20 -6.37
N LEU A 11 -27.28 42.24 -7.13
CA LEU A 11 -26.04 42.30 -7.91
C LEU A 11 -24.78 42.24 -7.03
N SER A 12 -24.81 42.92 -5.87
CA SER A 12 -23.71 42.89 -4.90
C SER A 12 -23.53 41.51 -4.27
N PHE A 13 -24.63 40.82 -3.99
CA PHE A 13 -24.60 39.43 -3.51
C PHE A 13 -24.09 38.46 -4.58
N ILE A 14 -24.52 38.62 -5.84
CA ILE A 14 -24.08 37.76 -6.95
C ILE A 14 -22.58 37.91 -7.19
N MET A 15 -22.05 39.14 -7.27
CA MET A 15 -20.62 39.42 -7.45
C MET A 15 -19.74 38.81 -6.35
N ARG A 16 -20.22 38.86 -5.09
CA ARG A 16 -19.52 38.28 -3.94
C ARG A 16 -19.55 36.75 -3.96
N ALA A 17 -20.66 36.16 -4.40
CA ALA A 17 -20.79 34.72 -4.55
C ALA A 17 -19.86 34.17 -5.65
N THR A 18 -19.74 34.83 -6.81
CA THR A 18 -18.83 34.40 -7.87
C THR A 18 -17.37 34.38 -7.42
N SER A 19 -16.94 35.39 -6.65
CA SER A 19 -15.57 35.43 -6.11
C SER A 19 -15.28 34.26 -5.16
N LEU A 20 -16.21 33.96 -4.24
CA LEU A 20 -16.06 32.85 -3.30
C LEU A 20 -16.06 31.48 -4.00
N ILE A 21 -16.92 31.31 -5.01
CA ILE A 21 -16.98 30.08 -5.79
C ILE A 21 -15.66 29.83 -6.54
N MET A 22 -15.11 30.88 -7.18
CA MET A 22 -13.82 30.77 -7.90
C MET A 22 -12.65 30.41 -6.98
N VAL A 23 -12.60 30.97 -5.77
CA VAL A 23 -11.58 30.61 -4.76
C VAL A 23 -11.74 29.15 -4.32
N MET A 24 -12.97 28.69 -4.12
CA MET A 24 -13.25 27.30 -3.74
C MET A 24 -12.82 26.32 -4.85
N PHE A 25 -13.07 26.63 -6.11
CA PHE A 25 -12.60 25.83 -7.25
C PHE A 25 -11.06 25.82 -7.36
N LEU A 26 -10.39 26.94 -7.07
CA LEU A 26 -8.93 27.01 -7.07
C LEU A 26 -8.33 26.12 -5.97
N LEU A 27 -8.94 26.08 -4.78
CA LEU A 27 -8.54 25.19 -3.69
C LEU A 27 -8.75 23.71 -4.07
N LEU A 28 -9.87 23.38 -4.71
CA LEU A 28 -10.16 22.02 -5.19
C LEU A 28 -9.21 21.57 -6.32
N ALA A 29 -8.65 22.49 -7.11
CA ALA A 29 -7.67 22.15 -8.14
C ALA A 29 -6.28 21.80 -7.57
N ILE A 30 -5.93 22.33 -6.39
CA ILE A 30 -4.64 22.10 -5.73
C ILE A 30 -4.73 20.90 -4.78
N CYS A 31 -5.89 20.70 -4.15
CA CYS A 31 -6.19 19.48 -3.43
C CYS A 31 -6.40 18.34 -4.42
N LYS A 32 -5.36 17.53 -4.66
CA LYS A 32 -5.58 16.20 -5.25
C LYS A 32 -6.71 15.54 -4.46
N PRO A 33 -7.76 15.00 -5.11
CA PRO A 33 -8.76 14.25 -4.39
C PRO A 33 -8.02 13.13 -3.70
N THR A 34 -7.95 13.21 -2.38
CA THR A 34 -7.64 12.05 -1.54
C THR A 34 -8.85 11.16 -1.69
N VAL A 35 -8.91 10.43 -2.81
CA VAL A 35 -9.70 9.20 -2.94
C VAL A 35 -9.44 8.48 -1.64
N ALA A 36 -10.49 8.23 -0.85
CA ALA A 36 -10.40 7.50 0.40
C ALA A 36 -9.61 6.22 0.11
N GLY A 37 -8.31 6.30 0.40
CA GLY A 37 -7.34 5.44 -0.23
C GLY A 37 -7.36 4.16 0.55
N VAL A 38 -7.57 3.03 -0.12
CA VAL A 38 -7.37 1.70 0.46
C VAL A 38 -6.15 1.73 1.37
N ALA A 39 -6.33 1.41 2.65
CA ALA A 39 -5.26 1.46 3.62
C ALA A 39 -4.23 0.38 3.25
N ILE A 40 -2.96 0.75 3.09
CA ILE A 40 -1.86 -0.23 3.05
C ILE A 40 -1.16 -0.20 4.39
N LYS A 41 -0.93 -1.37 4.98
CA LYS A 41 -0.06 -1.55 6.15
C LYS A 41 1.14 -2.39 5.80
N GLY A 42 2.26 -2.19 6.50
CA GLY A 42 3.47 -3.01 6.34
C GLY A 42 4.27 -2.74 5.07
N ALA A 43 3.94 -1.67 4.34
CA ALA A 43 4.68 -1.22 3.16
C ALA A 43 5.51 0.05 3.41
N ASP A 44 5.67 0.48 4.66
CA ASP A 44 6.32 1.76 5.02
C ASP A 44 7.78 1.87 4.53
N ASN A 45 8.43 0.73 4.31
CA ASN A 45 9.81 0.64 3.81
C ASN A 45 9.89 0.49 2.28
N LEU A 46 8.76 0.47 1.57
CA LEU A 46 8.71 0.36 0.12
C LEU A 46 8.50 1.74 -0.53
N ALA A 47 8.93 1.86 -1.78
CA ALA A 47 8.64 3.05 -2.57
C ALA A 47 7.14 3.14 -2.88
N PRO A 48 6.54 4.34 -3.03
CA PRO A 48 5.11 4.51 -3.32
C PRO A 48 4.61 3.79 -4.59
N HIS A 49 5.49 3.61 -5.58
CA HIS A 49 5.15 2.83 -6.79
C HIS A 49 4.98 1.33 -6.49
N CYS A 50 5.68 0.80 -5.48
CA CYS A 50 5.51 -0.58 -5.04
C CYS A 50 4.15 -0.76 -4.36
N GLU A 51 3.73 0.19 -3.52
CA GLU A 51 2.41 0.18 -2.88
C GLU A 51 1.27 0.07 -3.89
N GLN A 52 1.31 0.88 -4.95
CA GLN A 52 0.32 0.82 -6.04
C GLN A 52 0.30 -0.54 -6.70
N LYS A 53 1.47 -1.10 -6.99
CA LYS A 53 1.59 -2.43 -7.60
C LYS A 53 1.01 -3.53 -6.71
N ILE A 54 1.13 -3.40 -5.38
CA ILE A 54 0.53 -4.36 -4.43
C ILE A 54 -0.99 -4.20 -4.38
N LYS A 55 -1.51 -2.97 -4.31
CA LYS A 55 -2.96 -2.69 -4.43
C LYS A 55 -3.55 -3.29 -5.69
N ASP A 56 -2.81 -3.25 -6.79
CA ASP A 56 -3.23 -3.81 -8.07
C ASP A 56 -3.33 -5.34 -8.08
N LEU A 57 -2.63 -6.04 -7.17
CA LEU A 57 -2.80 -7.48 -6.97
C LEU A 57 -4.15 -7.79 -6.31
N CYS A 58 -4.63 -6.90 -5.45
CA CYS A 58 -5.86 -7.05 -4.67
C CYS A 58 -7.13 -6.63 -5.44
N LYS A 59 -7.26 -6.98 -6.73
CA LYS A 59 -8.40 -6.58 -7.58
C LYS A 59 -9.48 -7.66 -7.71
N ASN A 60 -9.83 -8.33 -6.61
CA ASN A 60 -10.91 -9.31 -6.62
C ASN A 60 -12.28 -8.66 -6.38
N LYS A 61 -13.00 -8.35 -7.47
CA LYS A 61 -14.33 -7.73 -7.41
C LYS A 61 -15.41 -8.64 -6.81
N THR A 62 -15.16 -9.94 -6.70
CA THR A 62 -16.17 -10.89 -6.20
C THR A 62 -16.30 -10.88 -4.67
N LEU A 63 -15.24 -10.46 -3.97
CA LEU A 63 -15.17 -10.45 -2.50
C LEU A 63 -15.70 -9.12 -1.89
N GLY A 64 -16.04 -8.15 -2.74
CA GLY A 64 -16.57 -6.85 -2.34
C GLY A 64 -15.58 -5.70 -2.55
N GLU A 65 -15.75 -4.62 -1.78
CA GLU A 65 -14.88 -3.45 -1.84
C GLU A 65 -13.61 -3.69 -1.01
N LEU A 66 -12.44 -3.34 -1.56
CA LEU A 66 -11.16 -3.48 -0.87
C LEU A 66 -11.04 -2.40 0.21
N GLU A 67 -10.91 -2.81 1.47
CA GLU A 67 -10.80 -1.89 2.61
C GLU A 67 -9.34 -1.68 3.02
N GLU A 68 -8.57 -2.78 3.09
CA GLU A 68 -7.21 -2.77 3.58
C GLU A 68 -6.33 -3.80 2.84
N VAL A 69 -5.05 -3.48 2.69
CA VAL A 69 -4.01 -4.40 2.22
C VAL A 69 -2.89 -4.44 3.26
N THR A 70 -2.70 -5.60 3.87
CA THR A 70 -1.61 -5.82 4.83
C THR A 70 -0.47 -6.54 4.14
N VAL A 71 0.68 -5.89 4.01
CA VAL A 71 1.86 -6.43 3.34
C VAL A 71 2.80 -7.03 4.36
N THR A 72 3.29 -8.25 4.09
CA THR A 72 4.34 -8.91 4.87
C THR A 72 5.54 -9.14 3.96
N PRO A 73 6.43 -8.14 3.81
CA PRO A 73 7.51 -8.21 2.81
C PRO A 73 8.42 -9.41 3.00
N ARG A 74 8.73 -9.78 4.25
CA ARG A 74 9.61 -10.92 4.59
C ARG A 74 9.11 -12.26 4.07
N ASP A 75 7.79 -12.42 4.04
CA ASP A 75 7.13 -13.64 3.58
C ASP A 75 6.76 -13.54 2.10
N CYS A 76 7.06 -12.42 1.43
CA CYS A 76 6.68 -12.16 0.05
C CYS A 76 5.17 -12.33 -0.19
N GLU A 77 4.36 -11.88 0.77
CA GLU A 77 2.90 -12.02 0.75
C GLU A 77 2.21 -10.70 1.09
N ALA A 78 0.98 -10.56 0.61
CA ALA A 78 0.04 -9.55 1.06
C ALA A 78 -1.34 -10.19 1.34
N ILE A 79 -2.03 -9.66 2.33
CA ILE A 79 -3.40 -10.04 2.68
C ILE A 79 -4.30 -8.88 2.26
N CYS A 80 -5.18 -9.14 1.31
CA CYS A 80 -6.22 -8.22 0.86
C CYS A 80 -7.47 -8.45 1.72
N THR A 81 -7.95 -7.40 2.39
CA THR A 81 -9.14 -7.44 3.22
C THR A 81 -10.28 -6.72 2.50
N TYR A 82 -11.34 -7.45 2.22
CA TYR A 82 -12.52 -6.98 1.53
C TYR A 82 -13.71 -6.86 2.48
N ARG A 83 -14.56 -5.88 2.20
CA ARG A 83 -15.87 -5.73 2.79
C ARG A 83 -16.93 -6.24 1.80
N PRO A 84 -17.55 -7.40 2.08
CA PRO A 84 -18.64 -7.91 1.28
C PRO A 84 -19.86 -6.98 1.33
N LEU A 85 -20.73 -7.11 0.33
CA LEU A 85 -22.04 -6.44 0.35
C LEU A 85 -22.89 -6.99 1.50
N GLY A 86 -23.50 -6.09 2.28
CA GLY A 86 -24.36 -6.46 3.40
C GLY A 86 -24.01 -5.75 4.71
N PRO A 87 -24.51 -6.26 5.85
CA PRO A 87 -24.22 -5.67 7.15
C PRO A 87 -22.72 -5.79 7.47
N ASP A 88 -22.20 -4.79 8.19
CA ASP A 88 -20.78 -4.74 8.57
C ASP A 88 -20.42 -5.82 9.60
N THR A 89 -21.42 -6.31 10.33
CA THR A 89 -21.31 -7.39 11.30
C THR A 89 -22.31 -8.49 11.00
N VAL A 90 -21.87 -9.73 11.13
CA VAL A 90 -22.68 -10.94 10.98
C VAL A 90 -22.65 -11.71 12.29
N GLU A 91 -23.79 -12.29 12.65
CA GLU A 91 -23.90 -13.18 13.81
C GLU A 91 -23.51 -14.59 13.37
N VAL A 92 -22.48 -15.14 14.01
CA VAL A 92 -22.01 -16.51 13.80
C VAL A 92 -21.85 -17.11 15.18
N GLU A 93 -22.57 -18.21 15.46
CA GLU A 93 -22.50 -18.91 16.75
C GLU A 93 -22.70 -17.98 17.96
N ASP A 94 -23.77 -17.16 17.92
CA ASP A 94 -24.15 -16.18 18.96
C ASP A 94 -23.09 -15.08 19.22
N MET A 95 -22.13 -14.89 18.31
CA MET A 95 -21.11 -13.85 18.35
C MET A 95 -21.22 -12.89 17.15
N LEU A 96 -21.13 -11.59 17.43
CA LEU A 96 -21.08 -10.54 16.40
C LEU A 96 -19.66 -10.40 15.85
N LEU A 97 -19.43 -10.92 14.65
CA LEU A 97 -18.16 -10.82 13.93
C LEU A 97 -18.23 -9.76 12.84
N ARG A 98 -17.11 -9.08 12.55
CA ARG A 98 -17.04 -8.21 11.37
C ARG A 98 -17.11 -9.05 10.11
N ASN A 99 -18.01 -8.68 9.21
CA ASN A 99 -18.15 -9.31 7.91
C ASN A 99 -17.00 -8.85 7.00
N ARG A 100 -15.93 -9.62 6.98
CA ARG A 100 -14.73 -9.37 6.18
C ARG A 100 -14.32 -10.64 5.46
N GLN A 101 -13.88 -10.48 4.22
CA GLN A 101 -13.29 -11.56 3.44
C GLN A 101 -11.81 -11.27 3.21
N TYR A 102 -11.00 -12.31 3.23
CA TYR A 102 -9.56 -12.20 3.14
C TYR A 102 -9.05 -13.01 1.97
N GLU A 103 -8.13 -12.42 1.20
CA GLU A 103 -7.42 -13.08 0.12
C GLU A 103 -5.93 -12.92 0.35
N LYS A 104 -5.20 -14.04 0.34
CA LYS A 104 -3.74 -14.03 0.39
C LYS A 104 -3.22 -14.01 -1.04
N VAL A 105 -2.37 -13.04 -1.35
CA VAL A 105 -1.69 -12.92 -2.65
C VAL A 105 -0.18 -12.95 -2.47
N THR A 106 0.51 -13.60 -3.39
CA THR A 106 1.98 -13.63 -3.42
C THR A 106 2.51 -12.37 -4.10
N LEU A 107 3.55 -11.77 -3.51
CA LEU A 107 4.25 -10.63 -4.08
C LEU A 107 5.05 -11.06 -5.32
N PRO A 108 5.13 -10.22 -6.36
CA PRO A 108 5.81 -10.56 -7.60
C PRO A 108 7.33 -10.67 -7.42
N ASP A 109 7.95 -11.50 -8.25
CA ASP A 109 9.40 -11.66 -8.26
C ASP A 109 10.13 -10.32 -8.48
N GLY A 110 11.25 -10.16 -7.79
CA GLY A 110 12.06 -8.97 -7.79
C GLY A 110 11.59 -7.85 -6.84
N MET A 111 10.42 -7.99 -6.21
CA MET A 111 9.96 -7.02 -5.20
C MET A 111 10.89 -7.03 -3.99
N PRO A 112 11.27 -5.86 -3.43
CA PRO A 112 12.12 -5.81 -2.24
C PRO A 112 11.38 -6.35 -1.02
N CYS A 113 11.96 -7.37 -0.38
CA CYS A 113 11.42 -8.00 0.84
C CYS A 113 12.20 -7.64 2.11
N ALA A 114 13.47 -7.29 1.96
CA ALA A 114 14.35 -6.82 3.03
C ALA A 114 15.58 -6.09 2.45
N PHE A 115 16.49 -5.67 3.32
CA PHE A 115 17.76 -5.05 2.91
C PHE A 115 18.53 -5.97 1.95
N LEU A 116 18.74 -5.49 0.72
CA LEU A 116 19.39 -6.22 -0.39
C LEU A 116 18.77 -7.59 -0.74
N ALA A 117 17.55 -7.85 -0.27
CA ALA A 117 16.83 -9.09 -0.54
C ALA A 117 15.62 -8.83 -1.44
N LYS A 118 15.28 -9.81 -2.27
CA LYS A 118 14.16 -9.72 -3.21
C LYS A 118 13.31 -10.99 -3.15
N CYS A 119 12.03 -10.84 -3.44
CA CYS A 119 11.14 -11.98 -3.65
C CYS A 119 11.56 -12.76 -4.89
N ASP A 120 11.61 -14.07 -4.75
CA ASP A 120 11.87 -15.04 -5.81
C ASP A 120 11.05 -16.30 -5.52
N ASN A 121 10.07 -16.59 -6.38
CA ASN A 121 9.15 -17.71 -6.26
C ASN A 121 8.48 -17.78 -4.87
N GLY A 122 7.98 -16.64 -4.39
CA GLY A 122 7.32 -16.50 -3.08
C GLY A 122 8.25 -16.54 -1.87
N ASN A 123 9.57 -16.57 -2.05
CA ASN A 123 10.54 -16.57 -0.94
C ASN A 123 11.37 -15.29 -0.96
N CYS A 124 11.69 -14.77 0.23
CA CYS A 124 12.62 -13.64 0.35
C CYS A 124 14.08 -14.12 0.28
N ILE A 125 14.77 -13.83 -0.83
CA ILE A 125 16.13 -14.29 -1.09
C ILE A 125 17.14 -13.15 -0.90
N CYS A 126 18.07 -13.35 0.03
CA CYS A 126 19.27 -12.52 0.18
C CYS A 126 20.47 -13.23 -0.46
N LYS A 127 21.00 -12.68 -1.55
CA LYS A 127 22.17 -13.27 -2.24
C LYS A 127 23.39 -13.32 -1.34
N SER A 128 23.67 -12.24 -0.61
CA SER A 128 24.82 -12.16 0.29
C SER A 128 24.81 -13.27 1.36
N CYS A 129 23.64 -13.63 1.91
CA CYS A 129 23.53 -14.71 2.89
C CYS A 129 23.61 -16.12 2.26
N ASN A 130 23.34 -16.25 0.95
CA ASN A 130 23.34 -17.53 0.24
C ASN A 130 24.67 -17.85 -0.45
N GLU A 131 25.51 -16.84 -0.69
CA GLU A 131 26.82 -16.99 -1.36
C GLU A 131 27.84 -17.79 -0.51
N ASP A 132 27.66 -17.87 0.81
CA ASP A 132 28.55 -18.58 1.71
C ASP A 132 28.41 -20.12 1.67
N LYS A 133 27.27 -20.65 1.19
CA LYS A 133 27.07 -22.11 1.14
C LYS A 133 27.75 -22.79 -0.06
N ARG A 134 28.24 -22.03 -1.05
CA ARG A 134 28.94 -22.60 -2.24
C ARG A 134 30.46 -22.66 -2.10
N LYS A 135 31.06 -21.94 -1.14
CA LYS A 135 32.53 -21.94 -0.95
C LYS A 135 33.02 -23.06 -0.02
N THR A 136 32.13 -23.66 0.77
CA THR A 136 32.47 -24.77 1.70
C THR A 136 32.44 -26.16 1.04
N LYS A 137 32.79 -26.27 -0.24
CA LYS A 137 33.14 -27.55 -0.91
C LYS A 137 34.55 -27.56 -1.50
N THR A 138 35.35 -26.52 -1.27
CA THR A 138 36.78 -26.58 -1.55
C THR A 138 37.49 -26.82 -0.22
N LYS A 139 37.86 -28.08 0.04
CA LYS A 139 38.75 -28.47 1.14
C LYS A 139 39.94 -27.51 1.19
N PHE A 140 39.99 -26.66 2.20
CA PHE A 140 41.21 -25.93 2.54
C PHE A 140 42.17 -26.96 3.15
N ASN A 141 43.10 -27.49 2.35
CA ASN A 141 44.18 -28.33 2.86
C ASN A 141 45.14 -27.43 3.65
N LEU A 142 44.96 -27.37 4.97
CA LEU A 142 45.95 -26.86 5.91
C LEU A 142 47.12 -27.86 5.98
N ARG A 143 48.01 -27.81 5.00
CA ARG A 143 49.40 -28.26 5.17
C ARG A 143 50.30 -27.23 4.50
N ASN A 144 51.21 -26.71 5.31
CA ASN A 144 52.37 -25.88 4.95
C ASN A 144 52.13 -24.37 5.01
N THR A 145 52.14 -23.85 6.24
CA THR A 145 52.79 -22.57 6.50
C THR A 145 53.86 -22.83 7.55
N GLU A 146 55.11 -22.85 7.11
CA GLU A 146 56.28 -22.68 7.98
C GLU A 146 56.13 -21.36 8.74
N VAL A 147 56.35 -21.44 10.05
CA VAL A 147 56.37 -20.31 10.98
C VAL A 147 57.76 -19.70 10.90
N PRO A 148 57.94 -18.41 10.58
CA PRO A 148 59.21 -17.75 10.80
C PRO A 148 59.36 -17.50 12.31
N SER A 149 60.39 -18.10 12.90
CA SER A 149 60.87 -17.88 14.26
C SER A 149 61.48 -16.47 14.44
N PRO A 150 61.48 -15.93 15.67
CA PRO A 150 61.64 -14.50 15.99
C PRO A 150 62.99 -13.88 15.63
#